data_AF-A0A353RBP8-F1
#
_entry.id   AF-A0A353RBP8-F1
#
_cell.length_a   1.000
_cell.length_b   1.000
_cell.length_c   1.000
_cell.angle_alpha   90.00
_cell.angle_beta   90.00
_cell.angle_gamma   90.00
#
_symmetry.space_group_name_H-M   'P 1'
#
loop_
_entity.id
_entity.type
_entity.pdbx_description
1 polymer ?
#
loop_
_entity_poly.entity_id
_entity_poly.type
_entity_poly.pdbx_seq_one_letter_code
_entity_poly.pdbx_strand_id
1 'polypeptide(L)'
;MHRLRRMRQSLPAPLHCHAGRFVEADIVREKIGNRSGKKGRISVMGEEWFHVKKRIKSISPVQLIVLSFAVVILTGTLLLMLPAVSRSGEHTSLIDALFTSTSATCVTGLVVFDTWTHWNIWGQIVIIALIQVGGLGVITFTTGFTLLVHRKLALHNIQLATENTAGDTIHIARLIKMILAFTAGCETLGTCILMLRFVPQFGVRGVWVALFTAISAFCNAGFDVLGFLMKDGNLIPYVEDPLVCLTVGALIVVGGLGFIVVSDIYHSRIVREL
;
A
#
# COMPACT_ATOMS: atom_id res chain seq x y z
N MET A 1 48.40 -51.11 -28.60
CA MET A 1 48.55 -52.47 -29.16
C MET A 1 47.16 -53.07 -29.28
N HIS A 2 46.50 -52.92 -30.43
CA HIS A 2 46.53 -53.81 -31.60
C HIS A 2 45.64 -55.06 -31.48
N ARG A 3 44.68 -55.12 -32.43
CA ARG A 3 44.09 -56.31 -33.09
C ARG A 3 42.77 -56.86 -32.54
N LEU A 4 41.77 -57.22 -33.34
CA LEU A 4 41.43 -57.06 -34.77
C LEU A 4 40.15 -57.89 -35.03
N ARG A 5 39.42 -57.52 -36.10
CA ARG A 5 38.66 -58.36 -37.07
C ARG A 5 37.12 -58.55 -36.94
N ARG A 6 36.45 -57.88 -37.91
CA ARG A 6 35.53 -58.40 -38.98
C ARG A 6 34.10 -58.79 -38.55
N MET A 7 33.00 -58.51 -39.26
CA MET A 7 32.70 -58.31 -40.71
C MET A 7 31.54 -57.27 -40.88
N ARG A 8 31.55 -56.33 -41.86
CA ARG A 8 30.79 -56.30 -43.17
C ARG A 8 29.30 -56.67 -43.05
N GLN A 9 28.30 -56.03 -43.67
CA GLN A 9 28.10 -55.17 -44.86
C GLN A 9 26.60 -54.70 -44.76
N SER A 10 26.13 -53.51 -45.11
CA SER A 10 25.97 -52.99 -46.48
C SER A 10 25.16 -51.66 -46.44
N LEU A 11 25.60 -50.70 -47.24
CA LEU A 11 24.88 -49.50 -47.72
C LEU A 11 24.43 -49.79 -49.16
N PRO A 12 23.43 -49.07 -49.70
CA PRO A 12 23.77 -47.94 -50.58
C PRO A 12 22.83 -46.71 -50.46
N ALA A 13 23.35 -45.58 -50.92
CA ALA A 13 22.68 -44.28 -51.11
C ALA A 13 22.34 -44.07 -52.62
N PRO A 14 22.23 -42.84 -53.14
CA PRO A 14 21.06 -41.94 -53.25
C PRO A 14 20.67 -41.66 -54.72
N LEU A 15 19.61 -40.90 -55.02
CA LEU A 15 19.43 -40.26 -56.35
C LEU A 15 18.49 -39.04 -56.38
N HIS A 16 18.83 -38.15 -57.31
CA HIS A 16 18.43 -36.77 -57.58
C HIS A 16 17.18 -36.61 -58.50
N CYS A 17 16.73 -35.35 -58.60
CA CYS A 17 16.20 -34.65 -59.79
C CYS A 17 14.69 -34.69 -60.11
N HIS A 18 14.00 -33.53 -60.09
CA HIS A 18 13.70 -32.77 -61.31
C HIS A 18 13.11 -31.36 -61.04
N ALA A 19 13.46 -30.44 -61.94
CA ALA A 19 12.98 -29.06 -62.05
C ALA A 19 11.93 -28.91 -63.16
N GLY A 20 11.07 -27.88 -63.06
CA GLY A 20 10.19 -27.34 -64.13
C GLY A 20 9.16 -26.37 -63.53
N ARG A 21 9.37 -25.04 -63.60
CA ARG A 21 9.00 -24.05 -64.66
C ARG A 21 7.49 -23.69 -64.74
N PHE A 22 7.25 -22.42 -64.35
CA PHE A 22 6.64 -21.33 -65.15
C PHE A 22 5.13 -21.30 -65.47
N VAL A 23 4.57 -20.09 -65.24
CA VAL A 23 3.34 -19.45 -65.79
C VAL A 23 1.99 -19.85 -65.19
N GLU A 24 1.44 -18.95 -64.36
CA GLU A 24 0.16 -18.30 -64.67
C GLU A 24 0.03 -16.99 -63.87
N ALA A 25 0.13 -15.89 -64.61
CA ALA A 25 -0.29 -14.57 -64.21
C ALA A 25 -1.78 -14.42 -64.54
N ASP A 26 -2.37 -13.39 -63.95
CA ASP A 26 -3.62 -12.75 -64.36
C ASP A 26 -4.90 -13.53 -64.10
N ILE A 27 -5.58 -13.17 -62.99
CA ILE A 27 -6.99 -12.78 -62.97
C ILE A 27 -7.30 -12.20 -61.58
N VAL A 28 -8.07 -11.11 -61.58
CA VAL A 28 -8.56 -10.31 -60.43
C VAL A 28 -7.61 -9.21 -59.91
N ARG A 29 -7.27 -8.30 -60.81
CA ARG A 29 -6.90 -6.91 -60.48
C ARG A 29 -7.99 -5.96 -60.97
N GLU A 30 -9.19 -5.99 -60.40
CA GLU A 30 -10.16 -4.91 -60.62
C GLU A 30 -11.20 -4.79 -59.49
N LYS A 31 -10.83 -4.05 -58.45
CA LYS A 31 -11.77 -3.25 -57.65
C LYS A 31 -11.03 -2.05 -57.06
N ILE A 32 -10.76 -1.10 -57.95
CA ILE A 32 -10.43 0.29 -57.59
C ILE A 32 -11.67 0.89 -56.92
N GLY A 33 -11.49 1.58 -55.80
CA GLY A 33 -12.62 2.31 -55.22
C GLY A 33 -12.41 2.91 -53.84
N ASN A 34 -11.37 3.73 -53.66
CA ASN A 34 -11.44 4.95 -52.85
C ASN A 34 -11.88 4.83 -51.37
N ARG A 35 -10.92 4.58 -50.47
CA ARG A 35 -10.97 5.07 -49.06
C ARG A 35 -9.57 5.46 -48.56
N SER A 36 -8.95 6.42 -49.24
CA SER A 36 -7.85 7.20 -48.66
C SER A 36 -8.47 8.39 -47.93
N GLY A 37 -8.36 8.46 -46.60
CA GLY A 37 -8.88 9.63 -45.87
C GLY A 37 -9.17 9.52 -44.37
N LYS A 38 -8.91 8.39 -43.69
CA LYS A 38 -9.06 8.29 -42.21
C LYS A 38 -8.04 7.36 -41.55
N LYS A 39 -6.74 7.60 -41.78
CA LYS A 39 -5.66 6.83 -41.13
C LYS A 39 -4.66 7.66 -40.31
N GLY A 40 -5.00 8.93 -40.01
CA GLY A 40 -4.11 9.87 -39.33
C GLY A 40 -4.45 10.24 -37.89
N ARG A 41 -5.57 9.75 -37.30
CA ARG A 41 -6.03 10.24 -35.98
C ARG A 41 -6.24 9.19 -34.89
N ILE A 42 -6.11 7.90 -35.21
CA ILE A 42 -6.28 6.80 -34.24
C ILE A 42 -4.91 6.28 -33.72
N SER A 43 -3.81 6.57 -34.41
CA SER A 43 -2.48 6.07 -34.05
C SER A 43 -1.85 6.79 -32.84
N VAL A 44 -2.16 8.07 -32.62
CA VAL A 44 -1.49 8.88 -31.57
C VAL A 44 -1.97 8.51 -30.16
N MET A 45 -3.22 8.04 -30.04
CA MET A 45 -3.79 7.61 -28.77
C MET A 45 -3.40 6.17 -28.40
N GLY A 46 -2.83 5.37 -29.31
CA GLY A 46 -2.32 4.03 -28.98
C GLY A 46 -0.91 4.07 -28.40
N GLU A 47 -0.07 5.01 -28.86
CA GLU A 47 1.33 5.10 -28.47
C GLU A 47 1.53 5.71 -27.08
N GLU A 48 0.72 6.71 -26.71
CA GLU A 48 0.70 7.31 -25.37
C GLU A 48 0.42 6.24 -24.27
N TRP A 49 -0.61 5.41 -24.48
CA TRP A 49 -0.98 4.36 -23.52
C TRP A 49 0.05 3.24 -23.45
N PHE A 50 0.71 2.92 -24.58
CA PHE A 50 1.76 1.90 -24.61
C PHE A 50 3.06 2.38 -23.94
N HIS A 51 3.38 3.67 -24.05
CA HIS A 51 4.53 4.28 -23.38
C HIS A 51 4.35 4.39 -21.86
N VAL A 52 3.13 4.70 -21.38
CA VAL A 52 2.80 4.65 -19.94
C VAL A 52 3.04 3.23 -19.39
N LYS A 53 2.55 2.20 -20.10
CA LYS A 53 2.74 0.80 -19.69
C LYS A 53 4.20 0.33 -19.70
N LYS A 54 5.03 0.90 -20.60
CA LYS A 54 6.46 0.57 -20.73
C LYS A 54 7.35 1.30 -19.70
N ARG A 55 6.99 2.53 -19.28
CA ARG A 55 7.68 3.26 -18.19
C ARG A 55 7.39 2.67 -16.79
N ILE A 56 6.21 2.09 -16.57
CA ILE A 56 5.88 1.42 -15.30
C ILE A 56 6.76 0.17 -15.07
N LYS A 57 7.35 -0.40 -16.14
CA LYS A 57 8.22 -1.59 -16.04
C LYS A 57 9.62 -1.32 -15.48
N SER A 58 9.99 -0.06 -15.19
CA SER A 58 11.33 0.32 -14.69
C SER A 58 11.31 1.10 -13.36
N ILE A 59 10.19 1.18 -12.66
CA ILE A 59 10.10 1.85 -11.37
C ILE A 59 10.59 0.89 -10.28
N SER A 60 11.56 1.31 -9.46
CA SER A 60 12.03 0.48 -8.36
C SER A 60 10.93 0.33 -7.29
N PRO A 61 10.87 -0.79 -6.55
CA PRO A 61 9.89 -0.95 -5.47
C PRO A 61 9.91 0.21 -4.47
N VAL A 62 11.09 0.76 -4.17
CA VAL A 62 11.24 1.93 -3.28
C VAL A 62 10.62 3.19 -3.89
N GLN A 63 10.82 3.44 -5.19
CA GLN A 63 10.19 4.58 -5.86
C GLN A 63 8.67 4.48 -5.87
N LEU A 64 8.12 3.27 -6.01
CA LEU A 64 6.68 3.05 -5.94
C LEU A 64 6.12 3.40 -4.55
N ILE A 65 6.85 3.07 -3.49
CA ILE A 65 6.48 3.44 -2.11
C ILE A 65 6.49 4.97 -1.95
N VAL A 66 7.60 5.63 -2.31
CA VAL A 66 7.73 7.08 -2.20
C VAL A 66 6.63 7.80 -2.99
N LEU A 67 6.36 7.35 -4.22
CA LEU A 67 5.31 7.93 -5.04
C LEU A 67 3.92 7.71 -4.43
N SER A 68 3.66 6.55 -3.83
CA SER A 68 2.39 6.27 -3.16
C SER A 68 2.14 7.21 -1.98
N PHE A 69 3.14 7.43 -1.12
CA PHE A 69 3.05 8.40 -0.02
C PHE A 69 2.89 9.83 -0.54
N ALA A 70 3.64 10.21 -1.58
CA ALA A 70 3.53 11.55 -2.16
C ALA A 70 2.11 11.83 -2.68
N VAL A 71 1.48 10.86 -3.36
CA VAL A 71 0.09 11.00 -3.83
C VAL A 71 -0.89 11.14 -2.67
N VAL A 72 -0.74 10.33 -1.61
CA VAL A 72 -1.60 10.43 -0.41
C VAL A 72 -1.44 11.80 0.26
N ILE A 73 -0.20 12.27 0.45
CA ILE A 73 0.09 13.56 1.06
C ILE A 73 -0.51 14.69 0.23
N LEU A 74 -0.28 14.71 -1.09
CA LEU A 74 -0.80 15.76 -1.97
C LEU A 74 -2.33 15.77 -2.00
N THR A 75 -2.96 14.59 -2.02
CA THR A 75 -4.43 14.46 -1.95
C THR A 75 -4.95 14.99 -0.62
N GLY A 76 -4.30 14.62 0.50
CA GLY A 76 -4.61 15.14 1.82
C GLY A 76 -4.47 16.65 1.92
N THR A 77 -3.43 17.22 1.31
CA THR A 77 -3.22 18.68 1.26
C THR A 77 -4.37 19.37 0.55
N LEU A 78 -4.77 18.87 -0.63
CA LEU A 78 -5.90 19.45 -1.38
C LEU A 78 -7.20 19.38 -0.58
N LEU A 79 -7.43 18.28 0.14
CA LEU A 79 -8.60 18.13 1.00
C LEU A 79 -8.56 19.08 2.20
N LEU A 80 -7.39 19.27 2.81
CA LEU A 80 -7.19 20.14 3.97
C LEU A 80 -7.19 21.65 3.61
N MET A 81 -6.97 22.00 2.35
CA MET A 81 -7.08 23.39 1.88
C MET A 81 -8.53 23.86 1.67
N LEU A 82 -9.50 22.94 1.66
CA LEU A 82 -10.91 23.29 1.46
C LEU A 82 -11.42 24.13 2.64
N PRO A 83 -12.16 25.21 2.39
CA PRO A 83 -12.72 26.05 3.45
C PRO A 83 -13.77 25.27 4.27
N ALA A 84 -14.38 24.26 3.65
CA ALA A 84 -15.36 23.37 4.26
C ALA A 84 -14.81 22.47 5.38
N VAL A 85 -13.48 22.31 5.49
CA VAL A 85 -12.85 21.52 6.57
C VAL A 85 -12.26 22.39 7.68
N SER A 86 -12.14 23.69 7.44
CA SER A 86 -11.74 24.67 8.44
C SER A 86 -12.93 25.04 9.33
N ARG A 87 -12.66 25.29 10.61
CA ARG A 87 -13.66 25.78 11.56
C ARG A 87 -13.95 27.27 11.37
N SER A 88 -12.98 28.05 10.87
CA SER A 88 -13.20 29.46 10.50
C SER A 88 -13.96 29.62 9.18
N GLY A 89 -14.06 28.56 8.37
CA GLY A 89 -14.61 28.62 7.02
C GLY A 89 -13.69 29.29 6.01
N GLU A 90 -12.47 29.65 6.40
CA GLU A 90 -11.45 30.21 5.50
C GLU A 90 -10.54 29.12 4.93
N HIS A 91 -9.90 29.43 3.81
CA HIS A 91 -8.91 28.57 3.21
C HIS A 91 -7.66 28.48 4.09
N THR A 92 -7.18 27.26 4.32
CA THR A 92 -5.88 27.03 4.96
C THR A 92 -4.77 27.26 3.94
N SER A 93 -3.67 27.90 4.35
CA SER A 93 -2.47 28.08 3.52
C SER A 93 -1.97 26.74 2.98
N LEU A 94 -1.46 26.73 1.74
CA LEU A 94 -0.90 25.54 1.10
C LEU A 94 0.20 24.90 1.95
N ILE A 95 1.07 25.72 2.54
CA ILE A 95 2.21 25.25 3.34
C ILE A 95 1.72 24.56 4.61
N ASP A 96 0.74 25.15 5.30
CA ASP A 96 0.23 24.61 6.57
C ASP A 96 -0.58 23.33 6.34
N ALA A 97 -1.38 23.30 5.27
CA ALA A 97 -2.13 22.11 4.86
C ALA A 97 -1.17 20.98 4.42
N LEU A 98 -0.10 21.31 3.68
CA LEU A 98 0.92 20.35 3.27
C LEU A 98 1.68 19.78 4.47
N PHE A 99 2.06 20.64 5.41
CA PHE A 99 2.73 20.22 6.64
C PHE A 99 1.84 19.28 7.45
N THR A 100 0.59 19.67 7.68
CA THR A 100 -0.37 18.85 8.44
C THR A 100 -0.64 17.52 7.76
N SER A 101 -0.84 17.51 6.43
CA SER A 101 -1.04 16.29 5.64
C SER A 101 0.18 15.36 5.71
N THR A 102 1.39 15.92 5.60
CA THR A 102 2.64 15.17 5.70
C THR A 102 2.81 14.59 7.09
N SER A 103 2.61 15.38 8.14
CA SER A 103 2.73 14.95 9.53
C SER A 103 1.72 13.86 9.89
N ALA A 104 0.47 13.97 9.42
CA ALA A 104 -0.56 12.96 9.63
C ALA A 104 -0.22 11.65 8.88
N THR A 105 0.16 11.73 7.60
CA THR A 105 0.47 10.55 6.77
C THR A 105 1.77 9.86 7.20
N CYS A 106 2.78 10.64 7.60
CA CYS A 106 4.03 10.10 8.12
C CYS A 106 3.95 9.80 9.63
N VAL A 107 2.81 10.05 10.26
CA VAL A 107 2.54 9.65 11.64
C VAL A 107 3.53 10.30 12.62
N THR A 108 3.85 11.58 12.39
CA THR A 108 4.87 12.34 13.15
C THR A 108 4.30 13.08 14.35
N GLY A 109 3.06 13.59 14.24
CA GLY A 109 2.37 14.27 15.34
C GLY A 109 2.67 15.75 15.52
N LEU A 110 3.42 16.35 14.59
CA LEU A 110 3.66 17.79 14.59
C LEU A 110 2.48 18.51 13.93
N VAL A 111 1.97 19.53 14.59
CA VAL A 111 0.86 20.35 14.10
C VAL A 111 1.27 21.81 14.02
N VAL A 112 0.82 22.51 12.97
CA VAL A 112 0.99 23.98 12.86
C VAL A 112 -0.04 24.70 13.72
N PHE A 113 -1.24 24.12 13.80
CA PHE A 113 -2.36 24.60 14.61
C PHE A 113 -2.94 23.43 15.39
N ASP A 114 -3.40 23.70 16.62
CA ASP A 114 -4.15 22.72 17.41
C ASP A 114 -5.32 22.14 16.59
N THR A 115 -5.37 20.80 16.54
CA THR A 115 -6.26 20.05 15.65
C THR A 115 -7.73 20.35 15.92
N TRP A 116 -8.09 20.58 17.18
CA TRP A 116 -9.47 20.88 17.56
C TRP A 116 -9.87 22.31 17.19
N THR A 117 -8.95 23.26 17.39
CA THR A 117 -9.24 24.69 17.18
C THR A 117 -9.40 25.05 15.71
N HIS A 118 -8.55 24.51 14.84
CA HIS A 118 -8.54 24.87 13.42
C HIS A 118 -9.48 24.00 12.59
N TRP A 119 -9.49 22.69 12.82
CA TRP A 119 -10.26 21.75 12.00
C TRP A 119 -11.65 21.51 12.57
N ASN A 120 -12.64 21.49 11.68
CA ASN A 120 -13.96 20.99 12.02
C ASN A 120 -13.99 19.45 11.95
N ILE A 121 -15.17 18.84 12.18
CA ILE A 121 -15.30 17.37 12.17
C ILE A 121 -14.85 16.74 10.84
N TRP A 122 -15.10 17.39 9.71
CA TRP A 122 -14.68 16.90 8.40
C TRP A 122 -13.16 16.94 8.23
N GLY A 123 -12.52 18.01 8.70
CA GLY A 123 -11.05 18.09 8.72
C GLY A 123 -10.44 17.03 9.63
N GLN A 124 -11.03 16.79 10.80
CA GLN A 124 -10.58 15.73 11.71
C GLN A 124 -10.75 14.33 11.10
N ILE A 125 -11.82 14.09 10.33
CA ILE A 125 -12.00 12.84 9.55
C ILE A 125 -10.92 12.70 8.47
N VAL A 126 -10.54 13.78 7.79
CA VAL A 126 -9.44 13.72 6.81
C VAL A 126 -8.12 13.38 7.51
N ILE A 127 -7.82 14.02 8.64
CA ILE A 127 -6.59 13.78 9.40
C ILE A 127 -6.51 12.32 9.89
N ILE A 128 -7.59 11.81 10.50
CA ILE A 128 -7.59 10.42 11.00
C ILE A 128 -7.49 9.40 9.86
N ALA A 129 -8.07 9.69 8.69
CA ALA A 129 -7.92 8.85 7.51
C ALA A 129 -6.47 8.85 6.98
N LEU A 130 -5.81 10.00 6.96
CA LEU A 130 -4.40 10.11 6.58
C LEU A 130 -3.51 9.34 7.56
N ILE A 131 -3.78 9.45 8.87
CA ILE A 131 -3.10 8.67 9.91
C ILE A 131 -3.27 7.16 9.66
N GLN A 132 -4.49 6.71 9.39
CA GLN A 132 -4.77 5.28 9.16
C GLN A 132 -4.02 4.76 7.93
N VAL A 133 -4.08 5.49 6.81
CA VAL A 133 -3.41 5.11 5.56
C VAL A 133 -1.89 5.11 5.77
N GLY A 134 -1.36 6.11 6.47
CA GLY A 134 0.04 6.22 6.83
C GLY A 134 0.54 5.07 7.70
N GLY A 135 -0.13 4.83 8.84
CA GLY A 135 0.22 3.80 9.80
C GLY A 135 0.16 2.39 9.20
N LEU A 136 -0.91 2.08 8.47
CA LEU A 136 -1.04 0.80 7.77
C LEU A 136 -0.03 0.66 6.61
N GLY A 137 0.30 1.77 5.95
CA GLY A 137 1.33 1.83 4.92
C GLY A 137 2.68 1.37 5.46
N VAL A 138 3.17 2.03 6.52
CA VAL A 138 4.46 1.69 7.17
C VAL A 138 4.52 0.22 7.58
N ILE A 139 3.44 -0.30 8.18
CA ILE A 139 3.34 -1.71 8.60
C ILE A 139 3.44 -2.65 7.37
N THR A 140 2.69 -2.37 6.32
CA THR A 140 2.66 -3.19 5.10
C THR A 140 4.01 -3.18 4.39
N PHE A 141 4.70 -2.04 4.35
CA PHE A 141 6.03 -1.94 3.75
C PHE A 141 7.09 -2.69 4.55
N THR A 142 7.08 -2.56 5.88
CA THR A 142 7.99 -3.29 6.76
C THR A 142 7.79 -4.80 6.61
N THR A 143 6.54 -5.24 6.47
CA THR A 143 6.16 -6.62 6.16
C THR A 143 6.74 -7.12 4.84
N GLY A 144 6.47 -6.38 3.76
CA GLY A 144 6.95 -6.72 2.43
C GLY A 144 8.47 -6.78 2.37
N PHE A 145 9.16 -5.82 2.99
CA PHE A 145 10.61 -5.78 3.06
C PHE A 145 11.18 -6.98 3.84
N THR A 146 10.62 -7.29 5.01
CA THR A 146 11.06 -8.42 5.85
C THR A 146 10.86 -9.76 5.13
N LEU A 147 9.74 -9.93 4.42
CA LEU A 147 9.49 -11.11 3.60
C LEU A 147 10.47 -11.22 2.42
N LEU A 148 10.80 -10.10 1.76
CA LEU A 148 11.80 -10.08 0.69
C LEU A 148 13.20 -10.44 1.18
N VAL A 149 13.59 -9.96 2.36
CA VAL A 149 14.89 -10.28 2.99
C VAL A 149 14.94 -11.75 3.40
N HIS A 150 13.90 -12.27 4.07
CA HIS A 150 13.82 -13.70 4.42
C HIS A 150 13.82 -14.59 3.18
N ARG A 151 13.12 -14.21 2.10
CA ARG A 151 13.21 -14.92 0.81
C ARG A 151 14.62 -14.92 0.24
N LYS A 152 15.33 -13.80 0.28
CA LYS A 152 16.70 -13.74 -0.24
C LYS A 152 17.66 -14.63 0.55
N LEU A 153 17.49 -14.72 1.87
CA LEU A 153 18.24 -15.62 2.75
C LEU A 153 17.85 -17.09 2.54
N ALA A 154 16.55 -17.38 2.37
CA ALA A 154 16.04 -18.72 2.09
C ALA A 154 16.47 -19.22 0.69
N LEU A 155 16.45 -18.37 -0.33
CA LEU A 155 16.93 -18.68 -1.69
C LEU A 155 18.45 -18.85 -1.73
N HIS A 156 19.20 -18.17 -0.85
CA HIS A 156 20.64 -18.41 -0.70
C HIS A 156 20.92 -19.79 -0.08
N ASN A 157 20.02 -20.28 0.77
CA ASN A 157 20.13 -21.56 1.45
C ASN A 157 19.41 -22.73 0.74
N ILE A 158 18.54 -22.47 -0.25
CA ILE A 158 17.70 -23.48 -0.90
C ILE A 158 17.65 -23.24 -2.41
N GLN A 159 18.55 -23.93 -3.11
CA GLN A 159 18.49 -24.17 -4.55
C GLN A 159 17.46 -25.28 -4.92
N LEU A 160 16.55 -25.65 -4.01
CA LEU A 160 15.65 -26.80 -4.16
C LEU A 160 14.25 -26.52 -3.60
N ALA A 161 13.42 -25.75 -4.31
CA ALA A 161 11.95 -25.82 -4.21
C ALA A 161 11.33 -24.86 -5.24
N THR A 162 11.52 -25.16 -6.51
CA THR A 162 10.74 -24.55 -7.59
C THR A 162 9.41 -25.28 -7.63
N GLU A 163 8.36 -24.69 -7.06
CA GLU A 163 6.95 -24.81 -7.48
C GLU A 163 6.07 -24.06 -6.46
N ASN A 164 5.05 -23.33 -6.94
CA ASN A 164 4.05 -22.55 -6.20
C ASN A 164 4.25 -21.03 -6.06
N THR A 165 4.51 -20.34 -7.17
CA THR A 165 4.31 -18.87 -7.26
C THR A 165 2.83 -18.46 -7.05
N ALA A 166 1.87 -19.38 -7.21
CA ALA A 166 0.45 -19.12 -6.97
C ALA A 166 0.08 -19.06 -5.47
N GLY A 167 0.76 -19.84 -4.61
CA GLY A 167 0.51 -19.86 -3.17
C GLY A 167 0.90 -18.55 -2.48
N ASP A 168 2.01 -17.94 -2.89
CA ASP A 168 2.55 -16.73 -2.26
C ASP A 168 1.58 -15.54 -2.28
N THR A 169 0.90 -15.32 -3.40
CA THR A 169 -0.03 -14.18 -3.53
C THR A 169 -1.25 -14.33 -2.62
N ILE A 170 -1.73 -15.58 -2.43
CA ILE A 170 -2.84 -15.91 -1.53
C ILE A 170 -2.43 -15.73 -0.07
N HIS A 171 -1.18 -16.09 0.28
CA HIS A 171 -0.64 -15.89 1.63
C HIS A 171 -0.46 -14.41 1.98
N ILE A 172 0.00 -13.58 1.05
CA ILE A 172 0.16 -12.12 1.25
C ILE A 172 -1.21 -11.45 1.48
N ALA A 173 -2.21 -11.77 0.66
CA ALA A 173 -3.55 -11.20 0.84
C ALA A 173 -4.19 -11.60 2.17
N ARG A 174 -3.94 -12.83 2.65
CA ARG A 174 -4.39 -13.30 3.96
C ARG A 174 -3.69 -12.57 5.11
N LEU A 175 -2.39 -12.36 4.99
CA LEU A 175 -1.61 -11.60 5.98
C LEU A 175 -2.10 -10.15 6.09
N ILE A 176 -2.32 -9.46 4.96
CA ILE A 176 -2.86 -8.10 4.93
C ILE A 176 -4.24 -8.04 5.61
N LYS A 177 -5.15 -8.96 5.29
CA LYS A 177 -6.48 -9.02 5.93
C LYS A 177 -6.37 -9.22 7.45
N MET A 178 -5.43 -10.05 7.89
CA MET A 178 -5.23 -10.32 9.31
C MET A 178 -4.63 -9.10 10.04
N ILE A 179 -3.71 -8.37 9.42
CA ILE A 179 -3.21 -7.09 9.93
C ILE A 179 -4.35 -6.09 10.07
N LEU A 180 -5.15 -5.89 9.02
CA LEU A 180 -6.28 -4.96 9.05
C LEU A 180 -7.31 -5.34 10.14
N ALA A 181 -7.62 -6.62 10.28
CA ALA A 181 -8.53 -7.11 11.31
C ALA A 181 -7.96 -6.94 12.73
N PHE A 182 -6.67 -7.19 12.91
CA PHE A 182 -5.98 -6.98 14.19
C PHE A 182 -5.96 -5.50 14.58
N THR A 183 -5.58 -4.62 13.65
CA THR A 183 -5.60 -3.17 13.84
C THR A 183 -6.98 -2.67 14.23
N ALA A 184 -8.01 -3.00 13.43
CA ALA A 184 -9.38 -2.60 13.72
C ALA A 184 -9.87 -3.14 15.08
N GLY A 185 -9.46 -4.35 15.45
CA GLY A 185 -9.76 -4.95 16.76
C GLY A 185 -9.13 -4.18 17.91
N CYS A 186 -7.83 -3.87 17.82
CA CYS A 186 -7.11 -3.09 18.84
C CYS A 186 -7.65 -1.67 18.97
N GLU A 187 -7.90 -0.98 17.86
CA GLU A 187 -8.45 0.37 17.82
C GLU A 187 -9.87 0.41 18.42
N THR A 188 -10.72 -0.56 18.07
CA THR A 188 -12.08 -0.67 18.64
C THR A 188 -12.01 -0.93 20.14
N LEU A 189 -11.17 -1.87 20.59
CA LEU A 189 -11.01 -2.16 22.01
C LEU A 189 -10.50 -0.93 22.78
N GLY A 190 -9.47 -0.27 22.27
CA GLY A 190 -8.93 0.97 22.83
C GLY A 190 -9.99 2.07 22.91
N THR A 191 -10.78 2.24 21.85
CA THR A 191 -11.90 3.18 21.80
C THR A 191 -12.92 2.86 22.89
N CYS A 192 -13.35 1.60 23.03
CA CYS A 192 -14.31 1.18 24.05
C CYS A 192 -13.82 1.45 25.47
N ILE A 193 -12.53 1.20 25.74
CA ILE A 193 -11.94 1.48 27.06
C ILE A 193 -11.89 2.99 27.32
N LEU A 194 -11.40 3.78 26.37
CA LEU A 194 -11.32 5.24 26.49
C LEU A 194 -12.71 5.89 26.61
N MET A 195 -13.73 5.31 25.98
CA MET A 195 -15.12 5.77 26.11
C MET A 195 -15.62 5.72 27.55
N LEU A 196 -15.15 4.78 28.38
CA LEU A 196 -15.50 4.72 29.80
C LEU A 196 -15.13 6.00 30.56
N ARG A 197 -14.09 6.71 30.07
CA ARG A 197 -13.65 7.97 30.66
C ARG A 197 -14.17 9.20 29.94
N PHE A 198 -14.11 9.22 28.60
CA PHE A 198 -14.45 10.40 27.82
C PHE A 198 -15.97 10.61 27.63
N VAL A 199 -16.78 9.55 27.57
CA VAL A 199 -18.24 9.70 27.42
C VAL A 199 -18.89 10.32 28.65
N PRO A 200 -18.56 9.92 29.90
CA PRO A 200 -19.09 10.59 31.08
C PRO A 200 -18.68 12.07 31.20
N GLN A 201 -17.50 12.44 30.69
CA GLN A 201 -16.99 13.81 30.76
C GLN A 201 -17.55 14.72 29.66
N PHE A 202 -17.68 14.21 28.43
CA PHE A 202 -17.97 15.00 27.24
C PHE A 202 -19.28 14.62 26.53
N GLY A 203 -20.04 13.68 27.11
CA GLY A 203 -21.26 13.14 26.51
C GLY A 203 -20.99 12.44 25.19
N VAL A 204 -21.87 12.66 24.20
CA VAL A 204 -21.77 12.08 22.85
C VAL A 204 -20.45 12.43 22.15
N ARG A 205 -19.86 13.60 22.45
CA ARG A 205 -18.56 14.00 21.89
C ARG A 205 -17.43 13.12 22.38
N GLY A 206 -17.56 12.53 23.57
CA GLY A 206 -16.57 11.60 24.13
C GLY A 206 -16.36 10.36 23.28
N VAL A 207 -17.35 9.95 22.48
CA VAL A 207 -17.21 8.85 21.51
C VAL A 207 -16.20 9.21 20.42
N TRP A 208 -16.31 10.42 19.88
CA TRP A 208 -15.39 10.90 18.84
C TRP A 208 -13.98 11.08 19.38
N VAL A 209 -13.84 11.68 20.57
CA VAL A 209 -12.54 11.85 21.24
C VAL A 209 -11.88 10.48 21.50
N ALA A 210 -12.63 9.52 22.03
CA ALA A 210 -12.12 8.17 22.29
C ALA A 210 -11.64 7.48 21.00
N LEU A 211 -12.43 7.54 19.94
CA LEU A 211 -12.09 6.94 18.64
C LEU A 211 -10.84 7.59 18.05
N PHE A 212 -10.79 8.92 18.04
CA PHE A 212 -9.66 9.66 17.49
C PHE A 212 -8.38 9.37 18.26
N THR A 213 -8.42 9.43 19.59
CA THR A 213 -7.27 9.14 20.44
C THR A 213 -6.82 7.68 20.31
N ALA A 214 -7.73 6.71 20.19
CA ALA A 214 -7.37 5.31 20.04
C ALA A 214 -6.64 5.02 18.71
N ILE A 215 -7.17 5.52 17.59
CA ILE A 215 -6.54 5.36 16.27
C ILE A 215 -5.20 6.08 16.22
N SER A 216 -5.15 7.32 16.69
CA SER A 216 -3.91 8.10 16.76
C SER A 216 -2.85 7.40 17.63
N ALA A 217 -3.24 6.86 18.79
CA ALA A 217 -2.34 6.12 19.67
C ALA A 217 -1.84 4.82 19.04
N PHE A 218 -2.74 4.00 18.48
CA PHE A 218 -2.36 2.73 17.85
C PHE A 218 -1.43 2.94 16.65
N CYS A 219 -1.71 3.96 15.84
CA CYS A 219 -0.82 4.29 14.73
C CYS A 219 0.47 4.98 15.19
N ASN A 220 0.58 5.46 16.44
CA ASN A 220 1.67 6.31 16.97
C ASN A 220 1.72 7.72 16.38
N ALA A 221 0.58 8.26 15.97
CA ALA A 221 0.50 9.52 15.24
C ALA A 221 0.70 10.76 16.12
N GLY A 222 0.35 10.72 17.40
CA GLY A 222 0.55 11.86 18.32
C GLY A 222 -0.45 13.01 18.16
N PHE A 223 -1.40 12.92 17.22
CA PHE A 223 -2.50 13.89 17.08
C PHE A 223 -3.57 13.65 18.15
N ASP A 224 -4.18 14.73 18.63
CA ASP A 224 -5.34 14.66 19.52
C ASP A 224 -6.42 15.67 19.09
N VAL A 225 -7.59 15.57 19.73
CA VAL A 225 -8.74 16.48 19.54
C VAL A 225 -9.20 17.08 20.88
N LEU A 226 -8.31 17.12 21.88
CA LEU A 226 -8.55 17.61 23.24
C LEU A 226 -8.25 19.10 23.40
N GLY A 227 -7.94 19.82 22.32
CA GLY A 227 -7.69 21.26 22.34
C GLY A 227 -8.84 22.13 22.88
N PHE A 228 -10.07 21.58 23.03
CA PHE A 228 -11.15 22.26 23.76
C PHE A 228 -10.94 22.31 25.27
N LEU A 229 -10.16 21.39 25.82
CA LEU A 229 -9.86 21.29 27.25
C LEU A 229 -8.62 22.11 27.58
N MET A 230 -7.57 21.92 26.78
CA MET A 230 -6.33 22.68 26.87
C MET A 230 -5.74 22.81 25.47
N LYS A 231 -5.74 24.03 24.94
CA LYS A 231 -5.15 24.34 23.63
C LYS A 231 -3.66 23.98 23.64
N ASP A 232 -3.22 23.25 22.62
CA ASP A 232 -1.83 22.78 22.47
C ASP A 232 -1.35 21.88 23.63
N GLY A 233 -2.26 21.43 24.49
CA GLY A 233 -1.95 20.61 25.67
C GLY A 233 -1.93 19.11 25.39
N ASN A 234 -2.53 18.66 24.29
CA ASN A 234 -2.66 17.24 23.97
C ASN A 234 -3.21 16.45 25.18
N LEU A 235 -2.62 15.31 25.53
CA LEU A 235 -3.03 14.49 26.68
C LEU A 235 -2.57 15.00 28.06
N ILE A 236 -1.93 16.17 28.18
CA ILE A 236 -1.48 16.73 29.48
C ILE A 236 -2.57 16.74 30.56
N PRO A 237 -3.85 17.08 30.26
CA PRO A 237 -4.91 17.05 31.27
C PRO A 237 -5.19 15.67 31.89
N TYR A 238 -4.66 14.58 31.31
CA TYR A 238 -4.89 13.21 31.72
C TYR A 238 -3.65 12.53 32.31
N VAL A 239 -2.59 13.29 32.65
CA VAL A 239 -1.34 12.73 33.20
C VAL A 239 -1.57 11.87 34.45
N GLU A 240 -2.51 12.26 35.32
CA GLU A 240 -2.85 11.52 36.54
C GLU A 240 -3.91 10.43 36.34
N ASP A 241 -4.41 10.25 35.12
CA ASP A 241 -5.47 9.29 34.81
C ASP A 241 -4.89 7.94 34.33
N PRO A 242 -4.85 6.90 35.19
CA PRO A 242 -4.23 5.64 34.82
C PRO A 242 -4.99 4.94 33.70
N LEU A 243 -6.30 5.14 33.59
CA LEU A 243 -7.09 4.49 32.53
C LEU A 243 -6.66 5.01 31.16
N VAL A 244 -6.56 6.34 31.01
CA VAL A 244 -6.16 6.95 29.73
C VAL A 244 -4.69 6.64 29.42
N CYS A 245 -3.78 6.88 30.37
CA CYS A 245 -2.35 6.69 30.18
C CYS A 245 -1.98 5.23 29.87
N LEU A 246 -2.53 4.25 30.61
CA LEU A 246 -2.24 2.84 30.36
C LEU A 246 -2.84 2.37 29.03
N THR A 247 -4.05 2.82 28.68
CA THR A 247 -4.68 2.43 27.42
C THR A 247 -3.90 2.97 26.23
N VAL A 248 -3.55 4.26 26.25
CA VAL A 248 -2.77 4.90 25.18
C VAL A 248 -1.36 4.30 25.09
N GLY A 249 -0.69 4.09 26.23
CA GLY A 249 0.61 3.43 26.27
C GLY A 249 0.57 2.01 25.71
N ALA A 250 -0.46 1.22 26.07
CA ALA A 250 -0.64 -0.12 25.54
C ALA A 250 -0.92 -0.11 24.03
N LEU A 251 -1.75 0.81 23.53
CA LEU A 251 -2.03 0.95 22.10
C LEU A 251 -0.77 1.31 21.31
N ILE A 252 0.07 2.22 21.83
CA ILE A 252 1.35 2.60 21.20
C ILE A 252 2.28 1.40 21.11
N VAL A 253 2.45 0.65 22.22
CA VAL A 253 3.32 -0.52 22.26
C VAL A 253 2.81 -1.63 21.34
N VAL A 254 1.51 -1.94 21.40
CA VAL A 254 0.88 -2.97 20.56
C VAL A 254 0.87 -2.56 19.09
N GLY A 255 0.67 -1.28 18.78
CA GLY A 255 0.72 -0.76 17.42
C GLY A 255 2.12 -0.83 16.81
N GLY A 256 3.14 -0.44 17.58
CA GLY A 256 4.54 -0.53 17.17
C GLY A 256 5.05 -1.97 16.99
N LEU A 257 4.64 -2.90 17.87
CA LEU A 257 5.02 -4.32 17.81
C LEU A 257 4.09 -5.17 16.94
N GLY A 258 2.92 -4.65 16.60
CA GLY A 258 1.77 -5.43 16.11
C GLY A 258 2.09 -6.25 14.87
N PHE A 259 2.93 -5.73 13.98
CA PHE A 259 3.36 -6.47 12.81
C PHE A 259 4.13 -7.77 13.16
N ILE A 260 5.14 -7.66 14.03
CA ILE A 260 5.99 -8.81 14.40
C ILE A 260 5.14 -9.88 15.06
N VAL A 261 4.25 -9.46 15.98
CA VAL A 261 3.35 -10.36 16.69
C VAL A 261 2.37 -11.05 15.73
N VAL A 262 1.74 -10.30 14.82
CA VAL A 262 0.80 -10.85 13.84
C VAL A 262 1.52 -11.82 12.89
N SER A 263 2.72 -11.48 12.43
CA SER A 263 3.54 -12.36 11.60
C SER A 263 3.95 -13.65 12.33
N ASP A 264 4.31 -13.54 13.61
CA ASP A 264 4.73 -14.68 14.42
C ASP A 264 3.55 -15.62 14.73
N ILE A 265 2.37 -15.07 15.05
CA ILE A 265 1.12 -15.85 15.19
C ILE A 265 0.79 -16.58 13.89
N TYR A 266 0.93 -15.89 12.75
CA TYR A 266 0.69 -16.50 11.43
C TYR A 266 1.60 -17.71 11.21
N HIS A 267 2.91 -17.57 11.42
CA HIS A 267 3.86 -18.66 11.24
C HIS A 267 3.68 -19.78 12.28
N SER A 268 3.49 -19.44 13.56
CA SER A 268 3.35 -20.42 14.63
C SER A 268 2.08 -21.26 14.53
N ARG A 269 0.97 -20.67 14.04
CA ARG A 269 -0.34 -21.34 14.01
C ARG A 269 -0.66 -22.04 12.69
N ILE A 270 -0.17 -21.52 11.55
CA ILE A 270 -0.49 -22.08 10.22
C ILE A 270 0.60 -23.03 9.69
N VAL A 271 1.87 -22.82 10.03
CA VAL A 271 2.96 -23.71 9.56
C VAL A 271 3.05 -25.00 10.39
N ARG A 272 2.49 -25.04 11.61
CA ARG A 272 2.40 -26.27 12.42
C ARG A 272 1.27 -27.23 12.01
N GLU A 273 0.31 -26.77 11.22
CA GLU A 273 -0.81 -27.62 10.73
C GLU A 273 -0.55 -28.22 9.33
N LEU A 274 0.64 -27.99 8.75
CA LEU A 274 1.14 -28.62 7.52
C LEU A 274 2.30 -29.58 7.85
#